data_AF-A0A3M1EIM6-F1
#
_entry.id   AF-A0A3M1EIM6-F1
#
_cell.length_a   1.000
_cell.length_b   1.000
_cell.length_c   1.000
_cell.angle_alpha   90.00
_cell.angle_beta   90.00
_cell.angle_gamma   90.00
#
_symmetry.space_group_name_H-M   'P 1'
#
loop_
_entity.id
_entity.type
_entity.pdbx_description
1 polymer ?
#
loop_
_entity_poly.entity_id
_entity_poly.type
_entity_poly.pdbx_seq_one_letter_code
_entity_poly.pdbx_strand_id
1 'polypeptide(L)'
;MDWQFGDDDVASELPETRSIPTPAHSTASSGRRWTWLAIFLVALAASWTTGFYLGRLQKTTAMLEAQIQGRLDVEAWAWQQGDWDLFRSLLPRYTPSWRLKTLQATFRATAPERRHMKLSHYVVSEDGNQIDAIVQVDVAGLQYEIERTYRLIDNRWRLVRLGEFDGSTARP
;
A
#
# COMPACT_ATOMS: atom_id res chain seq x y z
N MET A 1 -32.14 80.49 68.06
CA MET A 1 -31.60 81.07 66.81
C MET A 1 -30.09 80.88 66.86
N ASP A 2 -29.57 80.38 65.74
CA ASP A 2 -28.32 79.68 65.47
C ASP A 2 -27.00 80.20 66.07
N TRP A 3 -26.03 79.26 66.16
CA TRP A 3 -24.63 79.25 65.64
C TRP A 3 -23.81 78.30 66.56
N GLN A 4 -23.42 77.08 66.18
CA GLN A 4 -22.38 76.60 65.24
C GLN A 4 -21.05 76.20 65.94
N PHE A 5 -20.51 75.06 65.48
CA PHE A 5 -19.18 74.44 65.74
C PHE A 5 -19.00 73.74 67.09
N GLY A 6 -18.36 72.58 67.19
CA GLY A 6 -17.65 71.79 66.19
C GLY A 6 -17.36 70.41 66.76
N ASP A 7 -17.30 69.42 65.87
CA ASP A 7 -17.01 68.03 66.18
C ASP A 7 -15.51 67.83 66.44
N ASP A 8 -15.23 67.43 67.68
CA ASP A 8 -14.26 66.43 68.15
C ASP A 8 -13.03 66.10 67.29
N ASP A 9 -11.90 66.66 67.73
CA ASP A 9 -10.60 66.00 67.69
C ASP A 9 -10.56 64.86 68.71
N VAL A 10 -9.95 63.71 68.38
CA VAL A 10 -8.91 63.02 69.18
C VAL A 10 -8.42 61.72 68.51
N ALA A 11 -7.09 61.59 68.55
CA ALA A 11 -6.23 60.40 68.48
C ALA A 11 -5.71 59.93 67.10
N SER A 12 -4.60 60.56 66.71
CA SER A 12 -3.31 59.97 66.32
C SER A 12 -3.25 58.46 66.03
N GLU A 13 -2.99 58.12 64.77
CA GLU A 13 -2.06 57.06 64.35
C GLU A 13 -1.79 57.24 62.84
N LEU A 14 -0.58 57.69 62.49
CA LEU A 14 -0.07 57.63 61.11
C LEU A 14 0.69 56.31 60.94
N PRO A 15 0.32 55.50 59.95
CA PRO A 15 1.30 54.68 59.27
C PRO A 15 1.31 54.95 57.76
N GLU A 16 2.53 55.27 57.30
CA GLU A 16 3.16 54.80 56.07
C GLU A 16 2.36 54.87 54.75
N THR A 17 2.83 55.81 53.92
CA THR A 17 2.78 55.81 52.46
C THR A 17 2.57 54.43 51.81
N ARG A 18 1.37 54.32 51.20
CA ARG A 18 1.01 53.49 50.05
C ARG A 18 2.22 52.97 49.24
N SER A 19 2.31 51.66 49.12
CA SER A 19 2.85 50.96 47.95
C SER A 19 2.06 49.67 47.78
N ILE A 20 0.98 49.72 47.01
CA ILE A 20 0.24 48.53 46.59
C ILE A 20 1.16 47.78 45.62
N PRO A 21 1.51 46.50 45.87
CA PRO A 21 2.26 45.73 44.89
C PRO A 21 1.38 45.54 43.65
N THR A 22 1.77 46.14 42.54
CA THR A 22 1.22 45.82 41.22
C THR A 22 1.39 44.32 41.02
N PRO A 23 0.36 43.54 40.66
CA PRO A 23 0.57 42.17 40.25
C PRO A 23 1.48 42.22 39.01
N ALA A 24 2.69 41.70 39.17
CA ALA A 24 3.57 41.45 38.03
C ALA A 24 2.81 40.47 37.13
N HIS A 25 2.26 40.98 36.03
CA HIS A 25 1.87 40.13 34.92
C HIS A 25 3.16 39.47 34.44
N SER A 26 3.41 38.27 34.94
CA SER A 26 4.42 37.39 34.44
C SER A 26 4.01 37.09 33.00
N THR A 27 4.61 37.81 32.04
CA THR A 27 4.53 37.48 30.62
C THR A 27 5.25 36.17 30.43
N ALA A 28 4.55 35.08 30.77
CA ALA A 28 4.99 33.73 30.54
C ALA A 28 5.20 33.60 29.03
N SER A 29 6.46 33.44 28.66
CA SER A 29 7.00 33.41 27.31
C SER A 29 6.07 32.69 26.33
N SER A 30 5.41 33.50 25.50
CA SER A 30 4.57 33.06 24.38
C SER A 30 5.32 32.16 23.40
N GLY A 31 6.66 32.18 23.37
CA GLY A 31 7.49 31.34 22.50
C GLY A 31 7.37 29.83 22.73
N ARG A 32 7.11 29.37 23.97
CA ARG A 32 7.16 27.93 24.31
C ARG A 32 5.92 27.15 23.85
N ARG A 33 4.77 27.82 23.74
CA ARG A 33 3.53 27.22 23.21
C ARG A 33 3.59 27.01 21.70
N TRP A 34 4.23 27.91 20.97
CA TRP A 34 4.44 27.78 19.52
C TRP A 34 5.39 26.63 19.16
N THR A 35 6.40 26.36 19.99
CA THR A 35 7.32 25.23 19.76
C THR A 35 6.60 23.88 19.88
N TRP A 36 5.75 23.71 20.89
CA TRP A 36 4.95 22.49 21.04
C TRP A 36 3.94 22.32 19.90
N LEU A 37 3.30 23.40 19.46
CA LEU A 37 2.37 23.38 18.33
C LEU A 37 3.08 23.00 17.02
N ALA A 38 4.28 23.52 16.79
CA ALA A 38 5.10 23.17 15.64
C ALA A 38 5.53 21.69 15.66
N ILE A 39 5.95 21.15 16.81
CA ILE A 39 6.30 19.73 16.95
C ILE A 39 5.07 18.84 16.68
N PHE A 40 3.90 19.22 17.20
CA PHE A 40 2.67 18.47 16.98
C PHE A 40 2.24 18.47 15.52
N LEU A 41 2.39 19.59 14.81
CA LEU A 41 2.13 19.70 13.37
C LEU A 41 3.14 18.90 12.53
N VAL A 42 4.42 18.88 12.91
CA VAL A 42 5.43 18.05 12.25
C VAL A 42 5.17 16.55 12.47
N ALA A 43 4.74 16.16 13.67
CA ALA A 43 4.35 14.77 13.96
C ALA A 43 3.07 14.35 13.22
N LEU A 44 2.08 15.24 13.10
CA LEU A 44 0.87 15.01 12.29
C LEU A 44 1.18 14.92 10.79
N ALA A 45 2.07 15.77 10.28
CA ALA A 45 2.52 15.72 8.90
C ALA A 45 3.31 14.42 8.59
N ALA A 46 4.16 13.97 9.52
CA ALA A 46 4.86 12.69 9.41
C ALA A 46 3.90 11.50 9.45
N SER A 47 2.84 11.58 10.25
CA SER A 47 1.80 10.53 10.31
C SER A 47 0.99 10.43 9.02
N TRP A 48 0.71 11.56 8.37
CA TRP A 48 0.03 11.61 7.07
C TRP A 48 0.88 11.09 5.93
N THR A 49 2.19 11.38 5.91
CA THR A 49 3.08 10.84 4.89
C THR A 49 3.23 9.33 5.05
N THR A 50 3.49 8.81 6.26
CA THR A 50 3.62 7.36 6.46
C THR A 50 2.35 6.58 6.09
N GLY A 51 1.16 7.08 6.46
CA GLY A 51 -0.12 6.46 6.10
C GLY A 51 -0.44 6.53 4.60
N PHE A 52 -0.09 7.64 3.92
CA PHE A 52 -0.28 7.79 2.48
C PHE A 52 0.68 6.91 1.67
N TYR A 53 1.94 6.79 2.10
CA TYR A 53 2.90 5.88 1.47
C TYR A 53 2.47 4.42 1.62
N LEU A 54 2.03 4.00 2.81
CA LEU A 54 1.49 2.65 3.03
C LEU A 54 0.22 2.39 2.20
N GLY A 55 -0.72 3.34 2.16
CA GLY A 55 -1.94 3.23 1.36
C GLY A 55 -1.68 3.24 -0.15
N ARG A 56 -0.67 3.97 -0.63
CA ARG A 56 -0.26 3.98 -2.04
C ARG A 56 0.41 2.67 -2.43
N LEU A 57 1.28 2.12 -1.56
CA LEU A 57 1.91 0.82 -1.77
C LEU A 57 0.89 -0.32 -1.80
N GLN A 58 -0.09 -0.32 -0.89
CA GLN A 58 -1.20 -1.29 -0.92
C GLN A 58 -2.08 -1.17 -2.17
N LYS A 59 -2.36 0.04 -2.66
CA LYS A 59 -3.11 0.22 -3.91
C LYS A 59 -2.33 -0.27 -5.13
N THR A 60 -1.01 -0.07 -5.17
CA THR A 60 -0.19 -0.55 -6.27
C THR A 60 -0.06 -2.08 -6.28
N THR A 61 0.04 -2.72 -5.12
CA THR A 61 0.06 -4.20 -5.05
C THR A 61 -1.29 -4.82 -5.37
N ALA A 62 -2.39 -4.26 -4.86
CA ALA A 62 -3.74 -4.75 -5.19
C ALA A 62 -4.07 -4.60 -6.69
N MET A 63 -3.69 -3.48 -7.30
CA MET A 63 -3.87 -3.26 -8.74
C MET A 63 -3.02 -4.23 -9.56
N LEU A 64 -1.80 -4.50 -9.12
CA LEU A 64 -0.92 -5.47 -9.73
C LEU A 64 -1.51 -6.89 -9.68
N GLU A 65 -1.91 -7.34 -8.49
CA GLU A 65 -2.52 -8.64 -8.27
C GLU A 65 -3.76 -8.82 -9.16
N ALA A 66 -4.63 -7.81 -9.22
CA ALA A 66 -5.82 -7.84 -10.07
C ALA A 66 -5.47 -7.97 -11.57
N GLN A 67 -4.42 -7.29 -12.05
CA GLN A 67 -4.00 -7.39 -13.45
C GLN A 67 -3.40 -8.76 -13.78
N ILE A 68 -2.57 -9.32 -12.89
CA ILE A 68 -2.00 -10.66 -13.08
C ILE A 68 -3.11 -11.70 -13.00
N GLN A 69 -3.97 -11.64 -11.97
CA GLN A 69 -5.07 -12.58 -11.78
C GLN A 69 -6.03 -12.56 -12.97
N GLY A 70 -6.43 -11.38 -13.47
CA GLY A 70 -7.28 -11.29 -14.65
C GLY A 70 -6.66 -11.94 -15.89
N ARG A 71 -5.33 -11.93 -16.03
CA ARG A 71 -4.64 -12.66 -17.11
C ARG A 71 -4.68 -14.17 -16.90
N LEU A 72 -4.51 -14.64 -15.66
CA LEU A 72 -4.63 -16.06 -15.32
C LEU A 72 -6.05 -16.57 -15.59
N ASP A 73 -7.07 -15.77 -15.31
CA ASP A 73 -8.48 -16.12 -15.57
C ASP A 73 -8.74 -16.27 -17.08
N VAL A 74 -8.19 -15.37 -17.92
CA VAL A 74 -8.27 -15.49 -19.39
C VAL A 74 -7.54 -16.74 -19.89
N GLU A 75 -6.40 -17.08 -19.28
CA GLU A 75 -5.67 -18.31 -19.61
C GLU A 75 -6.48 -19.56 -19.25
N ALA A 76 -7.01 -19.63 -18.03
CA ALA A 76 -7.89 -20.70 -17.58
C ALA A 76 -9.11 -20.86 -18.49
N TRP A 77 -9.70 -19.75 -18.92
CA TRP A 77 -10.80 -19.75 -19.88
C TRP A 77 -10.37 -20.31 -21.24
N ALA A 78 -9.20 -19.91 -21.76
CA ALA A 78 -8.68 -20.44 -23.03
C ALA A 78 -8.51 -21.98 -22.99
N TRP A 79 -7.98 -22.52 -21.88
CA TRP A 79 -7.89 -23.97 -21.65
C TRP A 79 -9.26 -24.64 -21.59
N GLN A 80 -10.22 -24.02 -20.89
CA GLN A 80 -11.57 -24.55 -20.77
C GLN A 80 -12.32 -24.57 -22.11
N GLN A 81 -12.10 -23.57 -22.97
CA GLN A 81 -12.72 -23.52 -24.31
C GLN A 81 -11.95 -24.31 -25.36
N GLY A 82 -10.71 -24.72 -25.08
CA GLY A 82 -9.82 -25.28 -26.10
C GLY A 82 -9.38 -24.25 -27.15
N ASP A 83 -9.37 -22.96 -26.80
CA ASP A 83 -8.96 -21.87 -27.69
C ASP A 83 -7.44 -21.68 -27.66
N TRP A 84 -6.77 -22.38 -28.59
CA TRP A 84 -5.32 -22.30 -28.75
C TRP A 84 -4.85 -20.91 -29.15
N ASP A 85 -5.59 -20.19 -29.98
CA ASP A 85 -5.16 -18.89 -30.50
C ASP A 85 -5.20 -17.83 -29.39
N LEU A 86 -6.23 -17.88 -28.54
CA LEU A 86 -6.26 -17.08 -27.33
C LEU A 86 -5.12 -17.46 -26.38
N PHE A 87 -4.93 -18.74 -26.07
CA PHE A 87 -3.83 -19.17 -25.18
C PHE A 87 -2.46 -18.72 -25.71
N ARG A 88 -2.21 -18.90 -27.01
CA ARG A 88 -0.99 -18.47 -27.69
C ARG A 88 -0.77 -16.97 -27.58
N SER A 89 -1.82 -16.15 -27.65
CA SER A 89 -1.72 -14.69 -27.51
C SER A 89 -1.22 -14.24 -26.13
N LEU A 90 -1.39 -15.08 -25.10
CA LEU A 90 -0.95 -14.84 -23.73
C LEU A 90 0.50 -15.25 -23.48
N LEU A 91 1.13 -15.98 -24.41
CA LEU A 91 2.52 -16.43 -24.25
C LEU A 91 3.52 -15.28 -24.48
N PRO A 92 4.75 -15.39 -23.96
CA PRO A 92 5.82 -14.45 -24.28
C PRO A 92 6.04 -14.36 -25.79
N ARG A 93 6.19 -13.13 -26.30
CA ARG A 93 6.40 -12.87 -27.74
C ARG A 93 7.60 -13.63 -28.32
N TYR A 94 8.63 -13.84 -27.50
CA TYR A 94 9.87 -14.53 -27.88
C TYR A 94 9.92 -15.99 -27.41
N THR A 95 8.76 -16.64 -27.24
CA THR A 95 8.71 -18.07 -26.90
C THR A 95 9.42 -18.87 -28.00
N PRO A 96 10.47 -19.66 -27.69
CA PRO A 96 11.18 -20.46 -28.69
C PRO A 96 10.25 -21.42 -29.43
N SER A 97 10.50 -21.64 -30.73
CA SER A 97 9.62 -22.44 -31.59
C SER A 97 9.47 -23.90 -31.12
N TRP A 98 10.54 -24.50 -30.60
CA TRP A 98 10.49 -25.84 -30.01
C TRP A 98 9.52 -25.90 -28.82
N ARG A 99 9.55 -24.87 -27.96
CA ARG A 99 8.68 -24.78 -26.78
C ARG A 99 7.24 -24.52 -27.16
N LEU A 100 7.02 -23.68 -28.17
CA LEU A 100 5.69 -23.42 -28.71
C LEU A 100 5.06 -24.72 -29.26
N LYS A 101 5.84 -25.55 -29.98
CA LYS A 101 5.37 -26.85 -30.47
C LYS A 101 4.99 -27.79 -29.33
N THR A 102 5.82 -27.88 -28.27
CA THR A 102 5.50 -28.69 -27.09
C THR A 102 4.21 -28.20 -26.41
N LEU A 103 4.09 -26.90 -26.16
CA LEU A 103 2.87 -26.31 -25.58
C LEU A 103 1.64 -26.57 -26.44
N GLN A 104 1.76 -26.47 -27.77
CA GLN A 104 0.67 -26.75 -28.69
C GLN A 104 0.25 -28.23 -28.66
N ALA A 105 1.22 -29.14 -28.60
CA ALA A 105 0.95 -30.57 -28.51
C ALA A 105 0.25 -30.91 -27.19
N THR A 106 0.76 -30.39 -26.05
CA THR A 106 0.11 -30.56 -24.74
C THR A 106 -1.28 -29.96 -24.74
N PHE A 107 -1.46 -28.75 -25.27
CA PHE A 107 -2.77 -28.10 -25.31
C PHE A 107 -3.79 -28.91 -26.10
N ARG A 108 -3.41 -29.41 -27.28
CA ARG A 108 -4.29 -30.27 -28.09
C ARG A 108 -4.60 -31.62 -27.44
N ALA A 109 -3.70 -32.13 -26.59
CA ALA A 109 -3.88 -33.42 -25.93
C ALA A 109 -4.79 -33.33 -24.71
N THR A 110 -4.75 -32.22 -23.96
CA THR A 110 -5.49 -32.11 -22.69
C THR A 110 -6.69 -31.17 -22.74
N ALA A 111 -6.71 -30.17 -23.63
CA ALA A 111 -7.86 -29.28 -23.75
C ALA A 111 -9.03 -29.97 -24.50
N PRO A 112 -10.30 -29.63 -24.20
CA PRO A 112 -10.74 -28.65 -23.20
C PRO A 112 -10.58 -29.15 -21.77
N GLU A 113 -10.03 -28.31 -20.90
CA GLU A 113 -9.73 -28.68 -19.51
C GLU A 113 -10.04 -27.52 -18.57
N ARG A 114 -10.75 -27.81 -17.47
CA ARG A 114 -10.97 -26.80 -16.43
C ARG A 114 -9.73 -26.66 -15.59
N ARG A 115 -9.22 -25.45 -15.51
CA ARG A 115 -8.06 -25.08 -14.69
C ARG A 115 -8.44 -23.94 -13.78
N HIS A 116 -8.07 -24.02 -12.51
CA HIS A 116 -8.14 -22.89 -11.60
C HIS A 116 -6.73 -22.38 -11.36
N MET A 117 -6.47 -21.14 -11.74
CA MET A 117 -5.15 -20.53 -11.63
C MET A 117 -5.21 -19.40 -10.61
N LYS A 118 -4.27 -19.39 -9.66
CA LYS A 118 -4.20 -18.36 -8.63
C LYS A 118 -2.76 -17.90 -8.45
N LEU A 119 -2.58 -16.60 -8.35
CA LEU A 119 -1.31 -16.04 -7.89
C LEU A 119 -1.11 -16.40 -6.41
N SER A 120 -0.07 -17.21 -6.11
CA SER A 120 0.20 -17.71 -4.76
C SER A 120 1.24 -16.85 -4.04
N HIS A 121 2.39 -16.65 -4.68
CA HIS A 121 3.50 -15.86 -4.15
C HIS A 121 4.11 -15.00 -5.25
N TYR A 122 4.67 -13.85 -4.90
CA TYR A 122 5.41 -13.03 -5.85
C TYR A 122 6.41 -12.12 -5.16
N VAL A 123 7.48 -11.81 -5.90
CA VAL A 123 8.51 -10.86 -5.53
C VAL A 123 8.59 -9.80 -6.61
N VAL A 124 8.50 -8.53 -6.23
CA VAL A 124 8.66 -7.39 -7.13
C VAL A 124 10.14 -6.99 -7.14
N SER A 125 10.70 -6.76 -8.32
CA SER A 125 12.06 -6.25 -8.46
C SER A 125 12.22 -4.85 -7.85
N GLU A 126 13.45 -4.49 -7.52
CA GLU A 126 13.77 -3.18 -6.93
C GLU A 126 13.37 -1.99 -7.82
N ASP A 127 13.48 -2.15 -9.14
CA ASP A 127 13.05 -1.15 -10.12
C ASP A 127 11.53 -1.09 -10.34
N GLY A 128 10.76 -2.00 -9.71
CA GLY A 128 9.31 -2.09 -9.82
C GLY A 128 8.79 -2.54 -11.18
N ASN A 129 9.67 -2.91 -12.13
CA ASN A 129 9.28 -3.23 -13.50
C ASN A 129 9.24 -4.74 -13.78
N GLN A 130 9.66 -5.58 -12.86
CA GLN A 130 9.66 -7.03 -13.00
C GLN A 130 9.04 -7.69 -11.77
N ILE A 131 8.35 -8.81 -12.01
CA ILE A 131 7.79 -9.65 -10.95
C ILE A 131 8.12 -11.08 -11.26
N ASP A 132 8.69 -11.76 -10.27
CA ASP A 132 8.84 -13.20 -10.26
C ASP A 132 7.74 -13.78 -9.38
N ALA A 133 6.87 -14.60 -9.97
CA ALA A 133 5.62 -15.05 -9.38
C ALA A 133 5.53 -16.58 -9.42
N ILE A 134 4.91 -17.15 -8.38
CA ILE A 134 4.49 -18.53 -8.31
C ILE A 134 2.98 -18.57 -8.54
N VAL A 135 2.58 -19.25 -9.60
CA VAL A 135 1.18 -19.48 -9.94
C VAL A 135 0.81 -20.89 -9.54
N GLN A 136 -0.16 -21.01 -8.66
CA GLN A 136 -0.79 -22.28 -8.34
C GLN A 136 -1.83 -22.61 -9.41
N VAL A 137 -1.76 -23.81 -9.96
CA VAL A 137 -2.70 -24.32 -10.96
C VAL A 137 -3.34 -25.59 -10.41
N ASP A 138 -4.65 -25.57 -10.23
CA ASP A 138 -5.44 -26.76 -9.91
C ASP A 138 -6.09 -27.27 -11.20
N VAL A 139 -5.83 -28.53 -11.50
CA VAL A 139 -6.34 -29.25 -12.67
C VAL A 139 -6.77 -30.64 -12.23
N ALA A 140 -8.04 -30.99 -12.42
CA ALA A 140 -8.59 -32.31 -12.08
C ALA A 140 -8.30 -32.74 -10.62
N GLY A 141 -8.22 -31.80 -9.68
CA GLY A 141 -7.93 -32.07 -8.27
C GLY A 141 -6.44 -32.26 -7.96
N LEU A 142 -5.56 -32.05 -8.94
CA LEU A 142 -4.12 -32.01 -8.76
C LEU A 142 -3.63 -30.57 -8.75
N GLN A 143 -2.81 -30.23 -7.76
CA GLN A 143 -2.26 -28.90 -7.58
C GLN A 143 -0.80 -28.86 -8.03
N TYR A 144 -0.50 -27.91 -8.91
CA TYR A 144 0.84 -27.65 -9.44
C TYR A 144 1.25 -26.21 -9.17
N GLU A 145 2.56 -25.98 -9.06
CA GLU A 145 3.12 -24.64 -8.97
C GLU A 145 3.98 -24.36 -10.20
N ILE A 146 3.74 -23.21 -10.84
CA ILE A 146 4.45 -22.78 -12.04
C ILE A 146 5.06 -21.42 -11.77
N GLU A 147 6.38 -21.34 -11.89
CA GLU A 147 7.10 -20.07 -11.85
C GLU A 147 6.83 -19.25 -13.11
N ARG A 148 6.67 -17.93 -12.96
CA ARG A 148 6.42 -17.00 -14.06
C ARG A 148 7.11 -15.68 -13.79
N THR A 149 7.74 -15.12 -14.82
CA THR A 149 8.26 -13.76 -14.75
C THR A 149 7.40 -12.84 -15.60
N TYR A 150 6.91 -11.78 -14.98
CA TYR A 150 6.20 -10.69 -15.63
C TYR A 150 7.08 -9.45 -15.68
N ARG A 151 6.94 -8.65 -16.74
CA ARG A 151 7.60 -7.36 -16.88
C ARG A 151 6.60 -6.29 -17.30
N LEU A 152 6.73 -5.10 -16.74
CA LEU A 152 5.94 -3.94 -17.12
C LEU A 152 6.47 -3.41 -18.46
N ILE A 153 5.66 -3.54 -19.52
CA ILE A 153 5.99 -3.10 -20.88
C ILE A 153 4.80 -2.31 -21.41
N ASP A 154 5.02 -1.07 -21.84
CA ASP A 154 3.96 -0.16 -22.31
C ASP A 154 2.82 -0.01 -21.28
N ASN A 155 3.16 0.13 -20.00
CA ASN A 155 2.22 0.24 -18.88
C ASN A 155 1.29 -0.98 -18.71
N ARG A 156 1.73 -2.17 -19.16
CA ARG A 156 1.00 -3.44 -19.00
C ARG A 156 1.94 -4.55 -18.55
N TRP A 157 1.51 -5.38 -17.61
CA TRP A 157 2.25 -6.56 -17.19
C TRP A 157 2.21 -7.63 -18.29
N ARG A 158 3.39 -7.95 -18.83
CA ARG A 158 3.57 -8.97 -19.86
C ARG A 158 4.36 -10.14 -19.33
N LEU A 159 3.86 -11.34 -19.56
CA LEU A 159 4.62 -12.57 -19.32
C LEU A 159 5.85 -12.58 -20.23
N VAL A 160 7.03 -12.61 -19.62
CA VAL A 160 8.32 -12.63 -20.34
C VAL A 160 9.03 -13.97 -20.19
N ARG A 161 8.77 -14.69 -19.09
CA ARG A 161 9.27 -16.04 -18.86
C ARG A 161 8.15 -16.92 -18.33
N LEU A 162 7.99 -18.07 -18.97
CA LEU A 162 7.23 -19.19 -18.42
C LEU A 162 8.25 -20.14 -17.78
N GLY A 163 8.10 -20.43 -16.49
CA GLY A 163 8.86 -21.46 -15.80
C GLY A 163 8.67 -22.81 -16.45
N GLU A 164 9.60 -23.73 -16.22
CA GLU A 164 9.46 -25.09 -16.71
C GLU A 164 8.26 -25.73 -16.01
N PHE A 165 7.38 -26.39 -16.78
CA PHE A 165 6.37 -27.26 -16.18
C PHE A 165 7.12 -28.51 -15.74
N ASP A 166 7.76 -28.42 -14.57
CA ASP A 166 8.35 -29.58 -13.95
C ASP A 166 7.21 -30.29 -13.22
N GLY A 167 6.60 -31.29 -13.87
CA GLY A 167 5.51 -32.10 -13.30
C GLY A 167 5.89 -32.82 -11.99
N SER A 168 7.07 -32.56 -11.44
CA SER A 168 7.62 -33.04 -10.18
C SER A 168 7.19 -32.23 -8.95
N THR A 169 6.70 -30.99 -9.11
CA THR A 169 6.17 -30.17 -7.99
C THR A 169 4.67 -30.35 -7.79
N ALA A 170 4.10 -31.44 -8.30
CA ALA A 170 2.79 -31.90 -7.87
C ALA A 170 2.87 -32.27 -6.39
N ARG A 171 2.40 -31.38 -5.50
CA ARG A 171 2.11 -31.78 -4.13
C ARG A 171 0.75 -32.46 -4.14
N PRO A 172 0.67 -33.77 -3.85
CA PRO A 172 -0.61 -34.45 -3.67
C PRO A 172 -1.38 -33.90 -2.47
#